data_AF-X1I2P9-F1
#
_entry.id   AF-X1I2P9-F1
#
_cell.length_a   1.000
_cell.length_b   1.000
_cell.length_c   1.000
_cell.angle_alpha   90.00
_cell.angle_beta   90.00
_cell.angle_gamma   90.00
#
_symmetry.space_group_name_H-M   'P 1'
#
loop_
_entity.id
_entity.type
_entity.pdbx_description
1 polymer ?
#
loop_
_entity_poly.entity_id
_entity_poly.type
_entity_poly.pdbx_seq_one_letter_code
_entity_poly.pdbx_strand_id
1 'polypeptide(L)'
;MVTNQVRITDTTLGDANQSLWNGRLRLEDVLPILAKMDRAGFYSIDCWGAEIFESLLQNLKEDPWDRLKILKSHFKETPISALIRGRSLVGYKNYDDELIKKFIELSAKNGVAIFRV
;
A
#
# COMPACT_ATOMS: atom_id res chain seq x y z
N MET A 1 -24.38 23.45 -8.60
CA MET A 1 -24.82 22.21 -7.92
C MET A 1 -23.59 21.61 -7.27
N VAL A 2 -23.57 21.45 -5.94
CA VAL A 2 -22.51 20.67 -5.29
C VAL A 2 -22.84 19.21 -5.55
N THR A 3 -22.18 18.61 -6.53
CA THR A 3 -22.26 17.16 -6.73
C THR A 3 -21.39 16.50 -5.67
N ASN A 4 -22.00 15.94 -4.63
CA ASN A 4 -21.29 15.09 -3.66
C ASN A 4 -20.87 13.79 -4.36
N GLN A 5 -19.79 13.87 -5.14
CA GLN A 5 -19.24 12.75 -5.86
C GLN A 5 -18.62 11.76 -4.87
N VAL A 6 -19.11 10.53 -4.88
CA VAL A 6 -18.55 9.44 -4.08
C VAL A 6 -17.15 9.13 -4.58
N ARG A 7 -16.21 9.06 -3.65
CA ARG A 7 -14.80 8.75 -3.90
C ARG A 7 -14.55 7.27 -3.63
N ILE A 8 -13.84 6.60 -4.53
CA ILE A 8 -13.59 5.15 -4.49
C ILE A 8 -12.10 4.89 -4.25
N THR A 9 -11.78 4.02 -3.31
CA THR A 9 -10.43 3.48 -3.12
C THR A 9 -10.37 2.08 -3.71
N ASP A 10 -9.41 1.83 -4.58
CA ASP A 10 -9.15 0.48 -5.07
C ASP A 10 -8.32 -0.30 -4.04
N THR A 11 -8.71 -1.55 -3.78
CA THR A 11 -8.05 -2.44 -2.83
C THR A 11 -7.49 -3.69 -3.48
N THR A 12 -7.42 -3.72 -4.82
CA THR A 12 -7.05 -4.92 -5.58
C THR A 12 -5.65 -5.42 -5.21
N LEU A 13 -4.70 -4.49 -5.07
CA LEU A 13 -3.29 -4.80 -4.77
C LEU A 13 -3.01 -5.00 -3.28
N GLY A 14 -3.91 -4.54 -2.42
CA GLY A 14 -3.85 -4.65 -0.96
C GLY A 14 -4.81 -5.73 -0.45
N ASP A 15 -5.91 -5.30 0.16
CA ASP A 15 -6.83 -6.20 0.85
C ASP A 15 -7.43 -7.33 -0.02
N ALA A 16 -7.71 -7.11 -1.31
CA ALA A 16 -8.22 -8.17 -2.17
C ALA A 16 -7.15 -9.25 -2.43
N ASN A 17 -5.90 -8.84 -2.68
CA ASN A 17 -4.75 -9.73 -2.79
C ASN A 17 -4.60 -10.59 -1.53
N GLN A 18 -4.67 -9.96 -0.35
CA GLN A 18 -4.62 -10.65 0.93
C GLN A 18 -5.79 -11.63 1.10
N SER A 19 -7.01 -11.18 0.84
CA SER A 19 -8.24 -11.93 1.12
C SER A 19 -8.44 -13.13 0.20
N LEU A 20 -8.11 -12.98 -1.09
CA LEU A 20 -8.43 -14.00 -2.12
C LEU A 20 -7.23 -14.82 -2.55
N TRP A 21 -6.02 -14.25 -2.52
CA TRP A 21 -4.79 -14.91 -2.98
C TRP A 21 -3.73 -15.05 -1.89
N ASN A 22 -4.08 -14.75 -0.64
CA ASN A 22 -3.19 -14.83 0.51
C ASN A 22 -1.86 -14.09 0.26
N GLY A 23 -1.98 -12.90 -0.33
CA GLY A 23 -0.88 -11.96 -0.54
C GLY A 23 0.14 -12.37 -1.61
N ARG A 24 -0.20 -13.29 -2.52
CA ARG A 24 0.76 -13.89 -3.49
C ARG A 24 0.83 -13.19 -4.85
N LEU A 25 0.19 -12.04 -5.01
CA LEU A 25 0.28 -11.27 -6.25
C LEU A 25 1.71 -10.74 -6.49
N ARG A 26 2.38 -11.25 -7.53
CA ARG A 26 3.78 -10.92 -7.86
C ARG A 26 3.86 -9.61 -8.62
N LEU A 27 5.04 -8.99 -8.61
CA LEU A 27 5.25 -7.71 -9.30
C LEU A 27 4.97 -7.81 -10.80
N GLU A 28 5.51 -8.85 -11.42
CA GLU A 28 5.41 -9.08 -12.86
C GLU A 28 3.95 -9.22 -13.32
N ASP A 29 3.08 -9.75 -12.47
CA ASP A 29 1.65 -9.91 -12.78
C ASP A 29 0.90 -8.58 -12.72
N VAL A 30 1.38 -7.61 -11.91
CA VAL A 30 0.69 -6.32 -11.71
C VAL A 30 1.25 -5.20 -12.58
N LEU A 31 2.53 -5.24 -12.93
CA LEU A 31 3.19 -4.19 -13.73
C LEU A 31 2.39 -3.78 -14.98
N PRO A 32 1.81 -4.71 -15.77
CA PRO A 32 1.09 -4.34 -16.99
C PRO A 32 -0.15 -3.47 -16.77
N ILE A 33 -0.77 -3.49 -15.58
CA ILE A 33 -2.04 -2.79 -15.31
C ILE A 33 -1.86 -1.46 -14.57
N LEU A 34 -0.72 -1.20 -13.94
CA LEU A 34 -0.52 -0.06 -13.03
C LEU A 34 -0.84 1.29 -13.67
N ALA A 35 -0.40 1.51 -14.92
CA ALA A 35 -0.65 2.78 -15.62
C ALA A 35 -2.15 3.02 -15.92
N LYS A 36 -2.93 1.95 -16.09
CA LYS A 36 -4.38 2.05 -16.26
C LYS A 36 -5.07 2.32 -14.94
N MET A 37 -4.63 1.69 -13.85
CA MET A 37 -5.14 1.94 -12.51
C MET A 37 -4.89 3.40 -12.08
N ASP A 38 -3.71 3.95 -12.37
CA ASP A 38 -3.35 5.33 -12.01
C ASP A 38 -4.31 6.36 -12.62
N ARG A 39 -4.77 6.12 -13.85
CA ARG A 39 -5.68 6.99 -14.60
C ARG A 39 -7.16 6.68 -14.41
N ALA A 40 -7.51 5.72 -13.57
CA ALA A 40 -8.90 5.29 -13.38
C ALA A 40 -9.75 6.29 -12.57
N GLY A 41 -9.12 7.29 -11.95
CA GLY A 41 -9.81 8.30 -11.14
C GLY A 41 -10.14 7.83 -9.72
N PHE A 42 -9.39 6.85 -9.21
CA PHE A 42 -9.53 6.44 -7.81
C PHE A 42 -9.07 7.54 -6.86
N TYR A 43 -9.71 7.60 -5.70
CA TYR A 43 -9.27 8.44 -4.60
C TYR A 43 -7.92 7.99 -4.04
N SER A 44 -7.70 6.68 -3.96
CA SER A 44 -6.42 6.09 -3.58
C SER A 44 -6.34 4.64 -4.04
N ILE A 45 -5.13 4.09 -4.06
CA ILE A 45 -4.88 2.66 -4.25
C ILE A 45 -4.27 2.13 -2.95
N ASP A 46 -4.96 1.20 -2.31
CA ASP A 46 -4.46 0.45 -1.16
C ASP A 46 -3.58 -0.70 -1.64
N CYS A 47 -2.28 -0.60 -1.37
CA CYS A 47 -1.30 -1.55 -1.90
C CYS A 47 -0.08 -1.77 -1.01
N TRP A 48 -0.12 -1.31 0.24
CA TRP A 48 1.01 -1.44 1.16
C TRP A 48 0.58 -1.49 2.64
N GLY A 49 1.52 -1.86 3.51
CA GLY A 49 1.28 -1.99 4.95
C GLY A 49 0.77 -3.39 5.35
N ALA A 50 0.45 -3.51 6.65
CA ALA A 50 -0.07 -4.70 7.32
C ALA A 50 0.47 -6.04 6.76
N GLU A 51 -0.41 -6.99 6.43
CA GLU A 51 -0.07 -8.33 5.93
C GLU A 51 0.60 -8.31 4.55
N ILE A 52 0.42 -7.26 3.74
CA ILE A 52 1.12 -7.13 2.45
C ILE A 52 2.63 -7.02 2.69
N PHE A 53 3.04 -6.23 3.68
CA PHE A 53 4.45 -6.08 4.05
C PHE A 53 5.07 -7.45 4.43
N GLU A 54 4.35 -8.23 5.22
CA GLU A 54 4.77 -9.56 5.63
C GLU A 54 4.80 -10.55 4.46
N SER A 55 3.77 -10.55 3.61
CA SER A 55 3.68 -11.48 2.48
C SER A 55 4.81 -11.26 1.48
N LEU A 56 5.19 -10.01 1.22
CA LEU A 56 6.34 -9.69 0.37
C LEU A 56 7.62 -10.33 0.90
N LEU A 57 7.88 -10.21 2.20
CA LEU A 57 9.07 -10.81 2.84
C LEU A 57 9.02 -12.33 2.91
N GLN A 58 7.89 -12.89 3.36
CA GLN A 58 7.79 -14.31 3.70
C GLN A 58 7.47 -15.19 2.48
N ASN A 59 6.52 -14.76 1.66
CA ASN A 59 6.00 -15.57 0.55
C ASN A 59 6.70 -15.27 -0.76
N LEU A 60 6.94 -13.99 -1.06
CA LEU A 60 7.47 -13.57 -2.36
C LEU A 60 8.99 -13.34 -2.37
N LYS A 61 9.61 -13.25 -1.19
CA LYS A 61 11.04 -12.96 -1.00
C LYS A 61 11.45 -11.63 -1.64
N GLU A 62 10.58 -10.65 -1.55
CA GLU A 62 10.76 -9.31 -2.11
C GLU A 62 10.91 -8.28 -0.99
N ASP A 63 11.70 -7.24 -1.24
CA ASP A 63 11.81 -6.09 -0.34
C ASP A 63 10.54 -5.22 -0.43
N PRO A 64 9.77 -5.04 0.66
CA PRO A 64 8.57 -4.21 0.67
C PRO A 64 8.80 -2.75 0.32
N TRP A 65 9.99 -2.21 0.59
CA TRP A 65 10.35 -0.84 0.29
C TRP A 65 10.62 -0.64 -1.19
N ASP A 66 11.29 -1.61 -1.83
CA ASP A 66 11.51 -1.56 -3.28
C ASP A 66 10.21 -1.78 -4.04
N ARG A 67 9.34 -2.69 -3.56
CA ARG A 67 7.97 -2.81 -4.08
C ARG A 67 7.22 -1.47 -4.01
N LEU A 68 7.28 -0.77 -2.87
CA LEU A 68 6.64 0.53 -2.70
C LEU A 68 7.20 1.58 -3.68
N LYS A 69 8.53 1.68 -3.84
CA LYS A 69 9.16 2.62 -4.78
C LYS A 69 8.74 2.36 -6.22
N ILE A 70 8.65 1.09 -6.63
CA ILE A 70 8.19 0.70 -7.97
C ILE A 70 6.71 1.05 -8.16
N LEU A 71 5.85 0.75 -7.20
CA LEU A 71 4.45 1.16 -7.27
C LEU A 71 4.33 2.69 -7.36
N LYS A 72 5.10 3.43 -6.55
CA LYS A 72 5.12 4.90 -6.60
C LYS A 72 5.73 5.45 -7.89
N SER A 73 6.61 4.69 -8.56
CA SER A 73 7.11 5.06 -9.87
C SER A 73 6.03 5.01 -10.95
N HIS A 74 4.97 4.22 -10.75
CA HIS A 74 3.84 4.09 -11.68
C HIS A 74 2.62 4.91 -11.25
N PHE A 75 2.34 5.04 -9.96
CA PHE A 75 1.21 5.81 -9.43
C PHE A 75 1.58 7.28 -9.23
N LYS A 76 1.41 8.09 -10.28
CA LYS A 76 1.73 9.51 -10.31
C LYS A 76 0.52 10.38 -9.99
N GLU A 77 -0.65 9.99 -10.46
CA GLU A 77 -1.90 10.72 -10.31
C GLU A 77 -2.66 10.28 -9.05
N THR A 78 -2.67 8.97 -8.78
CA THR A 78 -3.43 8.39 -7.67
C THR A 78 -2.54 8.18 -6.44
N PRO A 79 -2.95 8.64 -5.24
CA PRO A 79 -2.17 8.43 -4.03
C PRO A 79 -2.18 6.97 -3.57
N ILE A 80 -1.03 6.50 -3.08
CA ILE A 80 -0.92 5.22 -2.41
C ILE A 80 -1.44 5.37 -0.98
N SER A 81 -2.31 4.45 -0.57
CA SER A 81 -2.72 4.26 0.82
C SER A 81 -2.12 2.99 1.40
N ALA A 82 -1.94 2.98 2.72
CA ALA A 82 -1.43 1.84 3.47
C ALA A 82 -2.22 1.62 4.75
N LEU A 83 -2.42 0.34 5.11
CA LEU A 83 -2.97 -0.07 6.40
C LEU A 83 -1.86 -0.22 7.44
N ILE A 84 -1.98 0.48 8.57
CA ILE A 84 -1.03 0.47 9.68
C ILE A 84 -1.79 0.10 10.96
N ARG A 85 -1.34 -0.92 11.69
CA ARG A 85 -1.99 -1.39 12.92
C ARG A 85 -1.55 -0.60 14.15
N GLY A 86 -1.83 0.70 14.18
CA GLY A 86 -1.48 1.58 15.30
C GLY A 86 -0.03 1.40 15.78
N ARG A 87 0.14 1.10 17.08
CA ARG A 87 1.47 0.89 17.71
C ARG A 87 2.20 -0.37 17.23
N SER A 88 1.49 -1.31 16.61
CA SER A 88 2.07 -2.53 16.05
C SER A 88 2.59 -2.35 14.63
N LEU A 89 2.32 -1.20 13.99
CA LEU A 89 2.74 -0.91 12.62
C LEU A 89 2.31 -2.01 11.65
N VAL A 90 3.27 -2.74 11.08
CA VAL A 90 3.07 -3.88 10.18
C VAL A 90 3.38 -5.23 10.85
N GLY A 91 3.65 -5.21 12.16
CA GLY A 91 3.96 -6.39 12.97
C GLY A 91 2.85 -6.75 13.96
N TYR A 92 3.24 -7.50 14.98
CA TYR A 92 2.33 -8.11 15.97
C TYR A 92 2.58 -7.66 17.42
N LYS A 93 3.58 -6.82 17.66
CA LYS A 93 3.91 -6.28 18.99
C LYS A 93 3.94 -4.77 18.94
N ASN A 94 3.71 -4.14 20.08
CA ASN A 94 3.88 -2.69 20.20
C ASN A 94 5.35 -2.30 20.07
N TYR A 95 5.59 -1.22 19.33
CA TYR A 95 6.90 -0.60 19.19
C TYR A 95 6.99 0.71 19.99
N ASP A 96 8.21 1.16 20.24
CA ASP A 96 8.48 2.46 20.83
C ASP A 96 8.14 3.61 19.87
N ASP A 97 7.94 4.80 20.44
CA ASP A 97 7.47 5.97 19.68
C ASP A 97 8.49 6.42 18.62
N GLU A 98 9.79 6.27 18.87
CA GLU A 98 10.82 6.67 17.91
C GLU A 98 10.84 5.76 16.68
N LEU A 99 10.71 4.45 16.89
CA LEU A 99 10.56 3.49 15.79
C LEU A 99 9.28 3.76 15.00
N ILE A 100 8.15 4.00 15.67
CA ILE A 100 6.88 4.34 15.02
C ILE A 100 7.05 5.60 14.15
N LYS A 101 7.58 6.68 14.72
CA LYS A 101 7.84 7.92 13.96
C LYS A 101 8.72 7.65 12.76
N LYS A 102 9.81 6.89 12.94
CA LYS A 102 10.75 6.62 11.86
C LYS A 102 10.14 5.78 10.74
N PHE A 103 9.33 4.79 11.10
CA PHE A 103 8.62 3.96 10.13
C PHE A 103 7.65 4.80 9.29
N ILE A 104 6.86 5.67 9.91
CA ILE A 104 5.90 6.54 9.21
C ILE A 104 6.64 7.56 8.33
N GLU A 105 7.71 8.18 8.83
CA GLU A 105 8.56 9.11 8.06
C GLU A 105 9.10 8.44 6.79
N LEU A 106 9.67 7.25 6.92
CA LEU A 106 10.22 6.50 5.79
C LEU A 106 9.12 6.03 4.82
N SER A 107 7.97 5.61 5.33
CA SER A 107 6.81 5.22 4.52
C SER A 107 6.33 6.38 3.65
N ALA A 108 6.18 7.56 4.25
CA ALA A 108 5.77 8.77 3.55
C ALA A 108 6.82 9.18 2.50
N LYS A 109 8.10 9.17 2.88
CA LYS A 109 9.21 9.50 1.98
C LYS A 109 9.27 8.59 0.74
N ASN A 110 8.89 7.32 0.88
CA ASN A 110 8.94 6.35 -0.22
C ASN A 110 7.64 6.28 -1.05
N GLY A 111 6.58 7.00 -0.65
CA GLY A 111 5.42 7.22 -1.52
C GLY A 111 4.05 6.97 -0.90
N VAL A 112 3.95 6.54 0.36
CA VAL A 112 2.65 6.44 1.04
C VAL A 112 2.12 7.83 1.32
N ALA A 113 0.92 8.14 0.80
CA ALA A 113 0.29 9.43 1.00
C ALA A 113 -0.83 9.39 2.05
N ILE A 114 -1.49 8.23 2.20
CA ILE A 114 -2.62 8.05 3.11
C ILE A 114 -2.33 6.89 4.05
N PHE A 115 -2.32 7.16 5.35
CA PHE A 115 -2.19 6.16 6.39
C PHE A 115 -3.56 5.86 6.98
N ARG A 116 -4.01 4.61 6.86
CA ARG A 116 -5.22 4.10 7.54
C ARG A 116 -4.75 3.41 8.82
N VAL A 117 -5.16 3.92 9.97
CA VAL A 117 -4.69 3.50 11.30
C VAL A 117 -5.80 2.79 12.06
#